data_AF-A0A261ART2-F1
#
_entry.id   AF-A0A261ART2-F1
#
_cell.length_a   1.000
_cell.length_b   1.000
_cell.length_c   1.000
_cell.angle_alpha   90.00
_cell.angle_beta   90.00
_cell.angle_gamma   90.00
#
_symmetry.space_group_name_H-M   'P 1'
#
loop_
_entity.id
_entity.type
_entity.pdbx_description
1 polymer ?
#
loop_
_entity_poly.entity_id
_entity_poly.type
_entity_poly.pdbx_seq_one_letter_code
_entity_poly.pdbx_strand_id
1 'polypeptide(L)'
;FFESARVVTFSRQFPRHLGYIRSFKEQIISITASAPRRSIRLFTTKMTATPEVQKSVEEIFTKLQGAADCNSLLKKHLTKDVVAKNKSKRTRLGATLLDVIQSGGENLDSGVGIYAPDAESYTLFADLFNPVIEEYHNGFKATDTQPAMDLGEKNVGDLVDLDPEGKFIVSTRIRCGRSLQGYPFNPCLSETNYKMMESRMKDIFSSITDPELKGTYYPLTGMDEETKKKLIADHFLFKEGDRFLKAANANRYWPNGRGIFHNEKKTFLVWVNEEDHLRIISMQNGGNVGEVLGRLIKGLNLVAAKAPFARHPRLGWLTFCPTNLGTTVRASVHIKLPKISAKDDFKKICSDMKLQIRGIHGEHSESKEGIYDISNKQRLGLTEYQAVRQMYDGVKKLIELEKAAA
;
A
#
# COMPACT_ATOMS: atom_id res chain seq x y z
N PHE A 1 33.66 68.71 11.97
CA PHE A 1 34.35 69.47 10.90
C PHE A 1 34.46 68.56 9.70
N PHE A 2 34.16 69.13 8.53
CA PHE A 2 33.83 68.52 7.24
C PHE A 2 34.88 67.56 6.64
N GLU A 3 34.37 66.60 5.86
CA GLU A 3 34.69 66.28 4.45
C GLU A 3 34.54 64.76 4.21
N SER A 4 34.16 64.23 3.05
CA SER A 4 33.39 64.67 1.89
C SER A 4 33.17 63.40 1.04
N ALA A 5 32.14 63.45 0.19
CA ALA A 5 31.61 62.33 -0.59
C ALA A 5 32.53 61.85 -1.72
N ARG A 6 32.31 60.60 -2.19
CA ARG A 6 32.24 60.32 -3.64
C ARG A 6 31.22 59.23 -3.96
N VAL A 7 30.22 59.67 -4.71
CA VAL A 7 29.17 58.93 -5.39
C VAL A 7 29.72 58.45 -6.74
N VAL A 8 29.44 57.21 -7.11
CA VAL A 8 29.32 56.83 -8.53
C VAL A 8 28.02 56.05 -8.70
N THR A 9 27.05 56.73 -9.29
CA THR A 9 25.82 56.18 -9.84
C THR A 9 26.06 55.69 -11.26
N PHE A 10 25.53 54.51 -11.60
CA PHE A 10 25.05 54.25 -12.96
C PHE A 10 23.63 53.68 -12.92
N SER A 11 22.75 54.38 -13.63
CA SER A 11 21.32 54.14 -13.76
C SER A 11 20.98 53.37 -15.04
N ARG A 12 19.95 52.51 -15.00
CA ARG A 12 18.78 52.41 -15.91
C ARG A 12 18.11 51.02 -15.75
N GLN A 13 16.90 50.95 -15.18
CA GLN A 13 15.57 50.77 -15.86
C GLN A 13 15.41 49.38 -16.52
N PHE A 14 14.43 48.48 -16.30
CA PHE A 14 13.00 48.40 -15.90
C PHE A 14 12.71 46.89 -15.56
N PRO A 15 11.46 46.37 -15.31
CA PRO A 15 10.24 46.90 -14.71
C PRO A 15 9.69 46.04 -13.53
N ARG A 16 8.62 46.55 -12.92
CA ARG A 16 7.84 46.02 -11.80
C ARG A 16 7.05 44.75 -12.19
N HIS A 17 7.10 43.72 -11.34
CA HIS A 17 5.94 42.86 -11.03
C HIS A 17 6.17 42.17 -9.68
N LEU A 18 5.82 42.87 -8.59
CA LEU A 18 5.53 42.24 -7.29
C LEU A 18 4.02 42.02 -7.23
N GLY A 19 3.59 40.76 -7.13
CA GLY A 19 2.21 40.39 -6.87
C GLY A 19 2.11 38.98 -6.35
N TYR A 20 1.47 38.83 -5.18
CA TYR A 20 1.01 37.58 -4.55
C TYR A 20 2.02 36.70 -3.81
N ILE A 21 2.52 37.22 -2.68
CA ILE A 21 2.61 36.41 -1.45
C ILE A 21 2.02 37.25 -0.30
N ARG A 22 0.73 37.05 0.00
CA ARG A 22 0.15 37.44 1.29
C ARG A 22 -0.71 36.31 1.83
N SER A 23 -0.13 35.68 2.85
CA SER A 23 -0.73 35.01 4.01
C SER A 23 -2.26 34.86 4.03
N PHE A 24 -2.69 33.61 4.01
CA PHE A 24 -4.05 33.10 4.22
C PHE A 24 -4.72 33.52 5.56
N LYS A 25 -4.02 34.24 6.44
CA LYS A 25 -4.52 34.67 7.75
C LYS A 25 -5.40 35.92 7.74
N GLU A 26 -5.33 36.76 6.69
CA GLU A 26 -6.07 38.04 6.68
C GLU A 26 -7.47 37.95 6.02
N GLN A 27 -7.76 36.89 5.27
CA GLN A 27 -9.05 36.74 4.57
C GLN A 27 -10.22 36.27 5.45
N ILE A 28 -9.96 35.87 6.70
CA ILE A 28 -11.01 35.41 7.64
C ILE A 28 -11.59 36.56 8.49
N ILE A 29 -10.95 37.74 8.54
CA ILE A 29 -11.34 38.81 9.49
C ILE A 29 -12.39 39.79 8.90
N SER A 30 -12.71 39.74 7.61
CA SER A 30 -13.59 40.74 6.97
C SER A 30 -15.07 40.33 6.78
N ILE A 31 -15.51 39.15 7.23
CA ILE A 31 -16.91 38.69 7.05
C ILE A 31 -17.59 38.35 8.38
N THR A 32 -17.49 39.23 9.38
CA THR A 32 -18.34 39.14 10.57
C THR A 32 -18.62 40.54 11.12
N ALA A 33 -19.47 41.30 10.44
CA ALA A 33 -20.01 42.55 10.96
C ALA A 33 -21.49 42.76 10.59
N SER A 34 -22.34 41.72 10.66
CA SER A 34 -23.81 41.89 10.61
C SER A 34 -24.65 40.61 10.84
N ALA A 35 -24.21 39.63 11.63
CA ALA A 35 -25.02 38.44 11.93
C ALA A 35 -25.20 38.24 13.44
N PRO A 36 -26.42 37.89 13.93
CA PRO A 36 -26.69 37.71 15.35
C PRO A 36 -25.84 36.56 15.91
N ARG A 37 -25.27 36.78 17.10
CA ARG A 37 -24.42 35.83 17.84
C ARG A 37 -25.17 34.52 18.13
N ARG A 38 -25.17 33.58 17.19
CA ARG A 38 -25.35 32.17 17.49
C ARG A 38 -24.02 31.67 18.03
N SER A 39 -24.02 31.12 19.23
CA SER A 39 -22.85 30.48 19.82
C SER A 39 -22.31 29.44 18.85
N ILE A 40 -21.15 29.69 18.26
CA ILE A 40 -20.37 28.66 17.58
C ILE A 40 -19.87 27.75 18.71
N ARG A 41 -20.62 26.68 19.01
CA ARG A 41 -20.05 25.55 19.76
C ARG A 41 -18.93 25.01 18.88
N LEU A 42 -17.67 25.32 19.22
CA LEU A 42 -16.58 24.45 18.80
C LEU A 42 -16.93 23.07 19.34
N PHE A 43 -17.35 22.16 18.46
CA PHE A 43 -17.45 20.76 18.79
C PHE A 43 -16.03 20.28 19.08
N THR A 44 -15.64 20.31 20.35
CA THR A 44 -14.49 19.54 20.82
C THR A 44 -14.84 18.09 20.56
N THR A 45 -14.24 17.52 19.52
CA THR A 45 -14.41 16.11 19.20
C THR A 45 -13.93 15.34 20.42
N LYS A 46 -14.83 14.66 21.13
CA LYS A 46 -14.44 13.85 22.29
C LYS A 46 -13.31 12.91 21.86
N MET A 47 -12.15 13.03 22.49
CA MET A 47 -10.96 12.22 22.21
C MET A 47 -11.06 10.80 22.79
N THR A 48 -12.23 10.44 23.31
CA THR A 48 -12.51 9.12 23.88
C THR A 48 -13.60 8.42 23.07
N ALA A 49 -13.43 7.13 22.80
CA ALA A 49 -14.46 6.28 22.21
C ALA A 49 -15.71 6.22 23.11
N THR A 50 -16.90 6.06 22.51
CA THR A 50 -18.16 5.99 23.27
C THR A 50 -18.24 4.68 24.07
N PRO A 51 -19.08 4.60 25.12
CA PRO A 51 -19.28 3.36 25.87
C PRO A 51 -19.72 2.19 24.99
N GLU A 52 -20.52 2.45 23.96
CA GLU A 52 -21.00 1.43 23.01
C GLU A 52 -19.83 0.86 22.20
N VAL A 53 -18.94 1.72 21.69
CA VAL A 53 -17.73 1.28 20.98
C VAL A 53 -16.83 0.46 21.89
N GLN A 54 -16.64 0.90 23.14
CA GLN A 54 -15.83 0.16 24.12
C GLN A 54 -16.42 -1.23 24.40
N LYS A 55 -17.75 -1.32 24.53
CA LYS A 55 -18.47 -2.59 24.70
C LYS A 55 -18.26 -3.50 23.47
N SER A 56 -18.38 -2.98 22.26
CA SER A 56 -18.17 -3.78 21.04
C SER A 56 -16.73 -4.31 20.91
N VAL A 57 -15.73 -3.55 21.37
CA VAL A 57 -14.34 -4.03 21.45
C VAL A 57 -14.24 -5.23 22.42
N GLU A 58 -14.88 -5.16 23.58
CA GLU A 58 -14.89 -6.26 24.56
C GLU A 58 -15.66 -7.49 24.05
N GLU A 59 -16.74 -7.30 23.31
CA GLU A 59 -17.50 -8.37 22.65
C GLU A 59 -16.65 -9.08 21.58
N ILE A 60 -15.93 -8.33 20.73
CA ILE A 60 -14.99 -8.91 19.76
C ILE A 60 -13.86 -9.68 20.46
N PHE A 61 -13.28 -9.10 21.52
CA PHE A 61 -12.27 -9.79 22.31
C PHE A 61 -12.80 -11.13 22.84
N THR A 62 -13.98 -11.13 23.48
CA THR A 62 -14.60 -12.34 24.03
C THR A 62 -14.86 -13.38 22.93
N LYS A 63 -15.38 -12.95 21.77
CA LYS A 63 -15.61 -13.82 20.61
C LYS A 63 -14.31 -14.46 20.11
N LEU A 64 -13.24 -13.69 19.97
CA LEU A 64 -11.94 -14.19 19.51
C LEU A 64 -11.33 -15.20 20.49
N GLN A 65 -11.40 -14.92 21.80
CA GLN A 65 -10.87 -15.84 22.81
C GLN A 65 -11.70 -17.14 22.91
N GLY A 66 -13.02 -17.06 22.67
CA GLY A 66 -13.89 -18.24 22.63
C GLY A 66 -13.81 -19.07 21.34
N ALA A 67 -13.22 -18.54 20.26
CA ALA A 67 -13.14 -19.22 18.97
C ALA A 67 -11.92 -20.15 18.91
N ALA A 68 -12.09 -21.45 19.22
CA ALA A 68 -11.01 -22.44 19.24
C ALA A 68 -10.18 -22.46 17.94
N ASP A 69 -10.84 -22.48 16.78
CA ASP A 69 -10.19 -22.63 15.47
C ASP A 69 -9.66 -21.32 14.87
N CYS A 70 -9.82 -20.19 15.56
CA CYS A 70 -9.25 -18.92 15.12
C CYS A 70 -7.75 -18.90 15.41
N ASN A 71 -6.94 -18.68 14.36
CA ASN A 71 -5.47 -18.65 14.43
C ASN A 71 -4.88 -17.30 14.01
N SER A 72 -5.70 -16.23 14.03
CA SER A 72 -5.29 -14.90 13.61
C SER A 72 -4.23 -14.29 14.54
N LEU A 73 -3.32 -13.48 13.97
CA LEU A 73 -2.41 -12.66 14.78
C LEU A 73 -3.17 -11.68 15.69
N LEU A 74 -4.34 -11.22 15.26
CA LEU A 74 -5.25 -10.43 16.10
C LEU A 74 -5.61 -11.17 17.38
N LYS A 75 -6.14 -12.40 17.30
CA LYS A 75 -6.54 -13.17 18.49
C LYS A 75 -5.35 -13.37 19.44
N LYS A 76 -4.18 -13.69 18.87
CA LYS A 76 -2.96 -13.95 19.63
C LYS A 76 -2.49 -12.72 20.42
N HIS A 77 -2.54 -11.53 19.81
CA HIS A 77 -1.93 -10.31 20.38
C HIS A 77 -2.94 -9.35 21.02
N LEU A 78 -4.24 -9.51 20.78
CA LEU A 78 -5.28 -8.76 21.46
C LEU A 78 -5.52 -9.33 22.87
N THR A 79 -4.62 -9.02 23.80
CA THR A 79 -4.75 -9.44 25.20
C THR A 79 -5.74 -8.57 25.99
N LYS A 80 -6.16 -9.02 27.17
CA LYS A 80 -7.01 -8.24 28.08
C LYS A 80 -6.37 -6.89 28.46
N ASP A 81 -5.05 -6.87 28.64
CA ASP A 81 -4.30 -5.64 28.93
C ASP A 81 -4.29 -4.69 27.73
N VAL A 82 -4.06 -5.21 26.52
CA VAL A 82 -4.14 -4.42 25.28
C VAL A 82 -5.52 -3.80 25.11
N VAL A 83 -6.60 -4.58 25.33
CA VAL A 83 -7.98 -4.06 25.30
C VAL A 83 -8.20 -2.97 26.34
N ALA A 84 -7.82 -3.21 27.60
CA ALA A 84 -8.01 -2.25 28.68
C ALA A 84 -7.30 -0.91 28.41
N LYS A 85 -6.06 -0.96 27.90
CA LYS A 85 -5.26 0.23 27.56
C LYS A 85 -5.79 1.00 26.37
N ASN A 86 -6.46 0.35 25.43
CA ASN A 86 -6.71 0.93 24.10
C ASN A 86 -8.19 1.12 23.73
N LYS A 87 -9.14 0.41 24.36
CA LYS A 87 -10.57 0.44 23.97
C LYS A 87 -11.20 1.84 24.01
N SER A 88 -10.72 2.72 24.89
CA SER A 88 -11.24 4.08 25.05
C SER A 88 -10.54 5.12 24.17
N LYS A 89 -9.40 4.76 23.55
CA LYS A 89 -8.59 5.70 22.74
C LYS A 89 -9.25 5.98 21.40
N ARG A 90 -8.94 7.16 20.85
CA ARG A 90 -9.44 7.62 19.57
C ARG A 90 -8.40 8.49 18.86
N THR A 91 -8.20 8.29 17.55
CA THR A 91 -7.30 9.12 16.73
C THR A 91 -7.91 10.50 16.49
N ARG A 92 -7.12 11.43 15.94
CA ARG A 92 -7.61 12.76 15.56
C ARG A 92 -8.68 12.73 14.48
N LEU A 93 -8.65 11.73 13.60
CA LEU A 93 -9.68 11.52 12.57
C LEU A 93 -10.86 10.70 13.08
N GLY A 94 -10.83 10.33 14.35
CA GLY A 94 -11.95 9.72 15.04
C GLY A 94 -11.97 8.19 15.01
N ALA A 95 -10.92 7.55 14.48
CA ALA A 95 -10.80 6.10 14.44
C ALA A 95 -10.53 5.52 15.83
N THR A 96 -11.01 4.30 16.07
CA THR A 96 -10.99 3.61 17.35
C THR A 96 -10.38 2.22 17.21
N LEU A 97 -10.15 1.54 18.34
CA LEU A 97 -9.70 0.14 18.31
C LEU A 97 -10.72 -0.77 17.62
N LEU A 98 -12.02 -0.46 17.66
CA LEU A 98 -13.05 -1.21 16.95
C LEU A 98 -12.77 -1.22 15.44
N ASP A 99 -12.52 -0.05 14.86
CA ASP A 99 -12.22 0.09 13.43
C ASP A 99 -10.97 -0.70 13.01
N VAL A 100 -10.01 -0.87 13.94
CA VAL A 100 -8.79 -1.66 13.72
C VAL A 100 -9.05 -3.16 13.69
N ILE A 101 -9.91 -3.67 14.58
CA ILE A 101 -10.08 -5.12 14.82
C ILE A 101 -11.34 -5.72 14.22
N GLN A 102 -12.26 -4.89 13.71
CA GLN A 102 -13.58 -5.31 13.23
C GLN A 102 -13.49 -6.44 12.20
N SER A 103 -12.58 -6.30 11.23
CA SER A 103 -12.41 -7.31 10.18
C SER A 103 -12.08 -8.70 10.72
N GLY A 104 -11.12 -8.80 11.65
CA GLY A 104 -10.77 -10.08 12.27
C GLY A 104 -11.81 -10.58 13.28
N GLY A 105 -12.57 -9.68 13.91
CA GLY A 105 -13.71 -10.04 14.76
C GLY A 105 -14.89 -10.62 13.97
N GLU A 106 -15.13 -10.15 12.75
CA GLU A 106 -16.15 -10.68 11.85
C GLU A 106 -15.68 -11.94 11.11
N ASN A 107 -14.44 -11.95 10.63
CA ASN A 107 -13.85 -13.03 9.83
C ASN A 107 -12.79 -13.78 10.63
N LEU A 108 -13.23 -14.76 11.42
CA LEU A 108 -12.36 -15.53 12.35
C LEU A 108 -11.31 -16.39 11.64
N ASP A 109 -11.46 -16.59 10.33
CA ASP A 109 -10.53 -17.27 9.43
C ASP A 109 -9.40 -16.34 8.91
N SER A 110 -9.33 -15.09 9.38
CA SER A 110 -8.26 -14.16 9.06
C SER A 110 -6.89 -14.69 9.51
N GLY A 111 -5.87 -14.55 8.66
CA GLY A 111 -4.47 -14.79 9.08
C GLY A 111 -3.93 -13.68 10.00
N VAL A 112 -4.30 -12.41 9.73
CA VAL A 112 -3.86 -11.25 10.52
C VAL A 112 -5.02 -10.62 11.27
N GLY A 113 -6.02 -10.09 10.56
CA GLY A 113 -7.28 -9.61 11.15
C GLY A 113 -7.31 -8.15 11.60
N ILE A 114 -6.25 -7.37 11.36
CA ILE A 114 -6.22 -5.93 11.67
C ILE A 114 -5.86 -5.05 10.48
N TYR A 115 -6.41 -3.84 10.48
CA TYR A 115 -6.10 -2.79 9.51
C TYR A 115 -5.96 -1.44 10.23
N ALA A 116 -5.22 -0.50 9.65
CA ALA A 116 -5.10 0.85 10.20
C ALA A 116 -6.11 1.79 9.52
N PRO A 117 -7.07 2.40 10.22
CA PRO A 117 -7.99 3.38 9.62
C PRO A 117 -7.30 4.67 9.15
N ASP A 118 -6.26 5.08 9.86
CA ASP A 118 -5.40 6.21 9.52
C ASP A 118 -3.94 5.97 9.93
N ALA A 119 -3.03 6.86 9.55
CA ALA A 119 -1.60 6.73 9.88
C ALA A 119 -1.33 6.82 11.39
N GLU A 120 -2.12 7.59 12.14
CA GLU A 120 -1.98 7.74 13.59
C GLU A 120 -2.28 6.44 14.33
N SER A 121 -3.14 5.59 13.77
CA SER A 121 -3.53 4.30 14.34
C SER A 121 -2.33 3.39 14.62
N TYR A 122 -1.31 3.40 13.75
CA TYR A 122 -0.08 2.63 13.96
C TYR A 122 0.69 3.03 15.23
N THR A 123 0.57 4.30 15.64
CA THR A 123 1.22 4.83 16.85
C THR A 123 0.30 4.74 18.06
N LEU A 124 -0.97 5.11 17.92
CA LEU A 124 -1.93 5.16 19.01
C LEU A 124 -2.25 3.76 19.58
N PHE A 125 -2.36 2.77 18.69
CA PHE A 125 -2.63 1.37 19.01
C PHE A 125 -1.38 0.49 18.86
N ALA A 126 -0.20 1.07 19.11
CA ALA A 126 1.08 0.39 18.97
C ALA A 126 1.21 -0.88 19.83
N ASP A 127 0.51 -0.94 20.97
CA ASP A 127 0.46 -2.13 21.84
C ASP A 127 -0.08 -3.38 21.11
N LEU A 128 -0.93 -3.18 20.09
CA LEU A 128 -1.43 -4.24 19.22
C LEU A 128 -0.63 -4.35 17.92
N PHE A 129 -0.38 -3.22 17.24
CA PHE A 129 0.30 -3.22 15.95
C PHE A 129 1.73 -3.74 16.02
N ASN A 130 2.52 -3.34 17.03
CA ASN A 130 3.92 -3.72 17.14
C ASN A 130 4.12 -5.24 17.21
N PRO A 131 3.49 -5.98 18.14
CA PRO A 131 3.68 -7.43 18.20
C PRO A 131 3.14 -8.17 16.96
N VAL A 132 2.05 -7.67 16.35
CA VAL A 132 1.55 -8.22 15.08
C VAL A 132 2.54 -7.99 13.93
N ILE A 133 3.11 -6.79 13.83
CA ILE A 133 4.13 -6.43 12.82
C ILE A 133 5.39 -7.25 13.04
N GLU A 134 5.86 -7.37 14.29
CA GLU A 134 7.05 -8.13 14.65
C GLU A 134 6.90 -9.59 14.24
N GLU A 135 5.77 -10.23 14.59
CA GLU A 135 5.54 -11.62 14.23
C GLU A 135 5.38 -11.82 12.71
N TYR A 136 4.60 -10.97 12.04
CA TYR A 136 4.36 -11.11 10.60
C TYR A 136 5.63 -10.87 9.77
N HIS A 137 6.43 -9.86 10.13
CA HIS A 137 7.64 -9.48 9.39
C HIS A 137 8.92 -10.16 9.91
N ASN A 138 8.78 -11.31 10.57
CA ASN A 138 9.89 -12.16 11.04
C ASN A 138 10.87 -11.40 11.97
N GLY A 139 10.36 -10.71 12.99
CA GLY A 139 11.15 -10.10 14.06
C GLY A 139 11.44 -8.61 13.91
N PHE A 140 10.66 -7.85 13.14
CA PHE A 140 10.80 -6.38 13.05
C PHE A 140 10.32 -5.72 14.35
N LYS A 141 11.24 -5.38 15.24
CA LYS A 141 10.96 -4.93 16.61
C LYS A 141 10.41 -3.51 16.65
N ALA A 142 9.88 -3.14 17.81
CA ALA A 142 9.48 -1.76 18.10
C ALA A 142 10.61 -0.72 17.93
N THR A 143 11.86 -1.15 18.15
CA THR A 143 13.08 -0.34 18.06
C THR A 143 13.68 -0.28 16.67
N ASP A 144 13.28 -1.18 15.76
CA ASP A 144 13.84 -1.25 14.42
C ASP A 144 13.23 -0.17 13.53
N THR A 145 13.98 0.25 12.51
CA THR A 145 13.51 1.25 11.54
C THR A 145 13.67 0.75 10.11
N GLN A 146 12.72 1.13 9.25
CA GLN A 146 12.80 0.86 7.83
C GLN A 146 13.97 1.66 7.22
N PRO A 147 14.89 1.02 6.47
CA PRO A 147 15.98 1.71 5.82
C PRO A 147 15.48 2.79 4.85
N ALA A 148 16.38 3.69 4.45
CA ALA A 148 16.10 4.67 3.40
C ALA A 148 15.61 3.96 2.13
N MET A 149 14.78 4.67 1.34
CA MET A 149 14.31 4.15 0.07
C MET A 149 15.50 3.87 -0.85
N ASP A 150 15.51 2.68 -1.44
CA ASP A 150 16.43 2.30 -2.50
C ASP A 150 15.71 1.33 -3.42
N LEU A 151 15.27 1.85 -4.58
CA LEU A 151 14.58 1.09 -5.60
C LEU A 151 15.55 0.27 -6.48
N GLY A 152 16.85 0.53 -6.39
CA GLY A 152 17.87 -0.18 -7.14
C GLY A 152 18.06 0.32 -8.57
N GLU A 153 17.74 1.59 -8.88
CA GLU A 153 17.84 2.19 -10.22
C GLU A 153 19.16 1.88 -10.93
N LYS A 154 20.27 1.95 -10.19
CA LYS A 154 21.63 1.75 -10.71
C LYS A 154 21.97 0.28 -10.91
N ASN A 155 21.20 -0.62 -10.30
CA ASN A 155 21.50 -2.06 -10.21
C ASN A 155 20.47 -2.91 -10.97
N VAL A 156 19.52 -2.28 -11.70
CA VAL A 156 18.53 -3.00 -12.51
C VAL A 156 19.20 -3.93 -13.53
N GLY A 157 20.36 -3.54 -14.06
CA GLY A 157 21.16 -4.36 -14.98
C GLY A 157 21.70 -5.66 -14.38
N ASP A 158 21.77 -5.77 -13.05
CA ASP A 158 22.22 -6.99 -12.36
C ASP A 158 21.13 -8.07 -12.30
N LEU A 159 19.90 -7.73 -12.69
CA LEU A 159 18.72 -8.59 -12.66
C LEU A 159 18.45 -9.16 -14.07
N VAL A 160 19.40 -9.92 -14.60
CA VAL A 160 19.29 -10.55 -15.92
C VAL A 160 18.17 -11.60 -15.97
N ASP A 161 17.68 -11.91 -17.17
CA ASP A 161 16.66 -12.96 -17.35
C ASP A 161 17.14 -14.31 -16.79
N LEU A 162 16.41 -14.82 -15.79
CA LEU A 162 16.71 -16.08 -15.11
C LEU A 162 16.35 -17.31 -15.96
N ASP A 163 15.53 -17.15 -16.99
CA ASP A 163 15.07 -18.23 -17.84
C ASP A 163 14.92 -17.78 -19.31
N PRO A 164 16.04 -17.48 -20.01
CA PRO A 164 16.00 -16.99 -21.39
C PRO A 164 15.38 -17.98 -22.39
N GLU A 165 15.37 -19.27 -22.05
CA GLU A 165 14.79 -20.35 -22.87
C GLU A 165 13.28 -20.55 -22.57
N GLY A 166 12.73 -19.87 -21.56
CA GLY A 166 11.31 -19.95 -21.20
C GLY A 166 10.84 -21.33 -20.72
N LYS A 167 11.73 -22.11 -20.08
CA LYS A 167 11.45 -23.49 -19.65
C LYS A 167 10.69 -23.57 -18.33
N PHE A 168 10.87 -22.59 -17.44
CA PHE A 168 10.40 -22.60 -16.06
C PHE A 168 9.48 -21.42 -15.79
N ILE A 169 9.92 -20.19 -16.07
CA ILE A 169 9.20 -18.97 -15.69
C ILE A 169 8.18 -18.61 -16.78
N VAL A 170 6.90 -18.59 -16.38
CA VAL A 170 5.79 -18.19 -17.24
C VAL A 170 5.70 -16.66 -17.32
N SER A 171 5.75 -15.99 -16.16
CA SER A 171 5.66 -14.53 -16.09
C SER A 171 6.30 -13.99 -14.82
N THR A 172 6.70 -12.73 -14.89
CA THR A 172 7.28 -11.96 -13.79
C THR A 172 6.39 -10.76 -13.48
N ARG A 173 6.20 -10.49 -12.19
CA ARG A 173 5.37 -9.37 -11.72
C ARG A 173 5.96 -8.76 -10.45
N ILE A 174 6.11 -7.44 -10.44
CA ILE A 174 6.50 -6.67 -9.25
C ILE A 174 5.41 -5.63 -8.99
N ARG A 175 4.89 -5.61 -7.76
CA ARG A 175 3.93 -4.59 -7.31
C ARG A 175 4.41 -3.87 -6.06
N CYS A 176 3.90 -2.66 -5.87
CA CYS A 176 3.99 -1.93 -4.61
C CYS A 176 2.69 -1.19 -4.31
N GLY A 177 2.37 -1.03 -3.03
CA GLY A 177 1.31 -0.16 -2.52
C GLY A 177 1.85 1.23 -2.17
N ARG A 178 1.06 2.28 -2.41
CA ARG A 178 1.35 3.65 -1.97
C ARG A 178 0.09 4.34 -1.46
N SER A 179 0.21 4.98 -0.31
CA SER A 179 -0.79 5.91 0.21
C SER A 179 -0.40 7.35 -0.10
N LEU A 180 -1.32 8.10 -0.70
CA LEU A 180 -1.17 9.54 -0.96
C LEU A 180 -1.07 10.36 0.33
N GLN A 181 -0.09 11.25 0.42
CA GLN A 181 0.06 12.16 1.54
C GLN A 181 -1.15 13.09 1.64
N GLY A 182 -1.64 13.32 2.87
CA GLY A 182 -2.81 14.18 3.14
C GLY A 182 -4.15 13.46 3.12
N TYR A 183 -4.19 12.17 2.78
CA TYR A 183 -5.39 11.34 2.85
C TYR A 183 -5.22 10.24 3.91
N PRO A 184 -6.25 9.95 4.73
CA PRO A 184 -6.25 8.77 5.59
C PRO A 184 -6.55 7.50 4.77
N PHE A 185 -6.58 6.33 5.42
CA PHE A 185 -6.94 5.10 4.72
C PHE A 185 -8.46 4.95 4.57
N ASN A 186 -8.87 3.90 3.85
CA ASN A 186 -10.25 3.69 3.41
C ASN A 186 -11.37 3.88 4.46
N PRO A 187 -11.22 3.46 5.74
CA PRO A 187 -12.29 3.62 6.75
C PRO A 187 -12.54 5.07 7.16
N CYS A 188 -11.58 5.96 6.89
CA CYS A 188 -11.67 7.39 7.20
C CYS A 188 -11.85 8.28 5.96
N LEU A 189 -11.85 7.72 4.75
CA LEU A 189 -12.12 8.47 3.51
C LEU A 189 -13.61 8.83 3.37
N SER A 190 -13.92 10.06 2.99
CA SER A 190 -15.25 10.41 2.49
C SER A 190 -15.38 10.04 1.00
N GLU A 191 -16.62 10.00 0.47
CA GLU A 191 -16.85 9.82 -0.96
C GLU A 191 -16.14 10.90 -1.80
N THR A 192 -16.14 12.15 -1.32
CA THR A 192 -15.43 13.25 -1.96
C THR A 192 -13.92 13.00 -2.01
N ASN A 193 -13.33 12.43 -0.95
CA ASN A 193 -11.90 12.08 -0.98
C ASN A 193 -11.60 11.05 -2.06
N TYR A 194 -12.41 9.99 -2.19
CA TYR A 194 -12.25 8.99 -3.25
C TYR A 194 -12.27 9.64 -4.65
N LYS A 195 -13.25 10.51 -4.91
CA LYS A 195 -13.37 11.22 -6.20
C LYS A 195 -12.21 12.19 -6.45
N MET A 196 -11.74 12.91 -5.43
CA MET A 196 -10.60 13.82 -5.56
C MET A 196 -9.30 13.06 -5.85
N MET A 197 -9.07 11.95 -5.15
CA MET A 197 -7.91 11.10 -5.39
C MET A 197 -7.94 10.50 -6.80
N GLU A 198 -9.10 10.01 -7.24
CA GLU A 198 -9.29 9.50 -8.60
C GLU A 198 -9.03 10.60 -9.65
N SER A 199 -9.63 11.78 -9.48
CA SER A 199 -9.44 12.92 -10.40
C SER A 199 -7.96 13.27 -10.54
N ARG A 200 -7.24 13.37 -9.41
CA ARG A 200 -5.79 13.62 -9.44
C ARG A 200 -5.03 12.54 -10.19
N MET A 201 -5.41 11.27 -10.05
CA MET A 201 -4.78 10.19 -10.80
C MET A 201 -5.09 10.26 -12.29
N LYS A 202 -6.33 10.56 -12.68
CA LYS A 202 -6.71 10.80 -14.08
C LYS A 202 -5.87 11.91 -14.72
N ASP A 203 -5.65 13.02 -14.01
CA ASP A 203 -4.82 14.14 -14.48
C ASP A 203 -3.34 13.72 -14.65
N ILE A 204 -2.82 12.91 -13.75
CA ILE A 204 -1.45 12.37 -13.87
C ILE A 204 -1.37 11.44 -15.08
N PHE A 205 -2.31 10.50 -15.22
CA PHE A 205 -2.31 9.51 -16.29
C PHE A 205 -2.47 10.14 -17.68
N SER A 206 -3.34 11.14 -17.83
CA SER A 206 -3.55 11.84 -19.10
C SER A 206 -2.31 12.65 -19.54
N SER A 207 -1.45 13.01 -18.59
CA SER A 207 -0.20 13.73 -18.85
C SER A 207 1.00 12.83 -19.18
N ILE A 208 0.84 11.51 -19.19
CA ILE A 208 1.93 10.57 -19.48
C ILE A 208 2.24 10.61 -20.98
N THR A 209 3.42 11.13 -21.32
CA THR A 209 3.94 11.16 -22.70
C THR A 209 4.93 10.04 -22.98
N ASP A 210 5.44 9.38 -21.94
CA ASP A 210 6.39 8.29 -22.09
C ASP A 210 5.76 7.11 -22.87
N PRO A 211 6.33 6.69 -24.01
CA PRO A 211 5.71 5.68 -24.87
C PRO A 211 5.51 4.31 -24.22
N GLU A 212 6.34 3.96 -23.24
CA GLU A 212 6.24 2.68 -22.54
C GLU A 212 5.13 2.70 -21.49
N LEU A 213 4.92 3.85 -20.82
CA LEU A 213 3.95 3.98 -19.73
C LEU A 213 2.60 4.54 -20.17
N LYS A 214 2.52 5.20 -21.33
CA LYS A 214 1.29 5.80 -21.86
C LYS A 214 0.18 4.75 -21.95
N GLY A 215 -1.03 5.15 -21.55
CA GLY A 215 -2.13 4.23 -21.38
C GLY A 215 -3.48 4.90 -21.19
N THR A 216 -4.44 4.11 -20.75
CA THR A 216 -5.82 4.54 -20.53
C THR A 216 -6.25 4.21 -19.12
N TYR A 217 -7.00 5.14 -18.52
CA TYR A 217 -7.65 4.93 -17.24
C TYR A 217 -9.11 4.51 -17.46
N TYR A 218 -9.51 3.44 -16.80
CA TYR A 218 -10.84 2.86 -16.85
C TYR A 218 -11.49 3.00 -15.47
N PRO A 219 -12.39 3.99 -15.27
CA PRO A 219 -13.15 4.09 -14.04
C PRO A 219 -14.04 2.86 -13.87
N LEU A 220 -14.20 2.37 -12.64
CA LEU A 220 -15.18 1.33 -12.36
C LEU A 220 -16.61 1.87 -12.46
N THR A 221 -16.82 3.14 -12.08
CA THR A 221 -18.12 3.80 -12.27
C THR A 221 -18.44 3.87 -13.76
N GLY A 222 -19.52 3.18 -14.18
CA GLY A 222 -19.95 3.15 -15.57
C GLY A 222 -19.15 2.21 -16.47
N MET A 223 -18.28 1.35 -15.91
CA MET A 223 -17.63 0.29 -16.67
C MET A 223 -18.67 -0.72 -17.15
N ASP A 224 -18.68 -1.03 -18.44
CA ASP A 224 -19.56 -2.04 -18.99
C ASP A 224 -19.12 -3.46 -18.56
N GLU A 225 -20.07 -4.38 -18.52
CA GLU A 225 -19.84 -5.76 -18.04
C GLU A 225 -18.86 -6.55 -18.93
N GLU A 226 -18.75 -6.23 -20.22
CA GLU A 226 -17.82 -6.91 -21.12
C GLU A 226 -16.37 -6.51 -20.81
N THR A 227 -16.11 -5.21 -20.68
CA THR A 227 -14.81 -4.68 -20.25
C THR A 227 -14.45 -5.21 -18.87
N LYS A 228 -15.39 -5.20 -17.92
CA LYS A 228 -15.17 -5.73 -16.56
C LYS A 228 -14.78 -7.22 -16.60
N LYS A 229 -15.54 -8.05 -17.32
CA LYS A 229 -15.24 -9.49 -17.47
C LYS A 229 -13.88 -9.71 -18.12
N LYS A 230 -13.53 -8.94 -19.16
CA LYS A 230 -12.24 -9.02 -19.83
C LYS A 230 -11.08 -8.68 -18.89
N LEU A 231 -11.18 -7.58 -18.14
CA LEU A 231 -10.13 -7.18 -17.19
C LEU A 231 -9.97 -8.18 -16.03
N ILE A 232 -11.06 -8.82 -15.60
CA ILE A 232 -11.00 -9.91 -14.62
C ILE A 232 -10.35 -11.15 -15.21
N ALA A 233 -10.74 -11.56 -16.42
CA ALA A 233 -10.20 -12.72 -17.13
C ALA A 233 -8.70 -12.57 -17.42
N ASP A 234 -8.25 -11.37 -17.76
CA ASP A 234 -6.85 -11.04 -17.98
C ASP A 234 -6.04 -10.90 -16.65
N HIS A 235 -6.68 -11.14 -15.49
CA HIS A 235 -6.09 -10.97 -14.15
C HIS A 235 -5.61 -9.55 -13.82
N PHE A 236 -6.20 -8.53 -14.45
CA PHE A 236 -5.85 -7.13 -14.24
C PHE A 236 -6.73 -6.42 -13.23
N LEU A 237 -8.03 -6.72 -13.18
CA LEU A 237 -8.93 -6.07 -12.24
C LEU A 237 -8.90 -6.74 -10.87
N PHE A 238 -8.88 -5.92 -9.82
CA PHE A 238 -9.11 -6.40 -8.46
C PHE A 238 -10.54 -6.93 -8.29
N LYS A 239 -10.71 -7.91 -7.39
CA LYS A 239 -12.01 -8.53 -7.13
C LYS A 239 -12.89 -7.56 -6.35
N GLU A 240 -14.15 -7.48 -6.76
CA GLU A 240 -15.17 -6.77 -5.99
C GLU A 240 -15.57 -7.59 -4.75
N GLY A 241 -15.82 -6.90 -3.63
CA GLY A 241 -16.51 -7.51 -2.49
C GLY A 241 -15.66 -8.45 -1.63
N ASP A 242 -14.34 -8.24 -1.53
CA ASP A 242 -13.53 -8.93 -0.52
C ASP A 242 -14.14 -8.73 0.89
N ARG A 243 -14.47 -9.84 1.56
CA ARG A 243 -15.18 -9.82 2.86
C ARG A 243 -14.34 -9.19 3.97
N PHE A 244 -13.02 -9.34 3.93
CA PHE A 244 -12.12 -8.78 4.93
C PHE A 244 -12.07 -7.26 4.79
N LEU A 245 -11.94 -6.76 3.55
CA LEU A 245 -11.98 -5.32 3.25
C LEU A 245 -13.36 -4.71 3.54
N LYS A 246 -14.44 -5.45 3.24
CA LYS A 246 -15.81 -5.03 3.55
C LYS A 246 -16.00 -4.85 5.07
N ALA A 247 -15.62 -5.84 5.86
CA ALA A 247 -15.70 -5.80 7.32
C ALA A 247 -14.76 -4.74 7.94
N ALA A 248 -13.69 -4.36 7.24
CA ALA A 248 -12.82 -3.25 7.62
C ALA A 248 -13.36 -1.87 7.17
N ASN A 249 -14.59 -1.76 6.68
CA ASN A 249 -15.18 -0.52 6.11
C ASN A 249 -14.38 0.08 4.94
N ALA A 250 -13.62 -0.74 4.21
CA ALA A 250 -12.78 -0.29 3.11
C ALA A 250 -13.52 -0.17 1.76
N ASN A 251 -14.70 -0.80 1.63
CA ASN A 251 -15.50 -0.78 0.40
C ASN A 251 -16.61 0.29 0.41
N ARG A 252 -16.55 1.30 1.29
CA ARG A 252 -17.57 2.35 1.35
C ARG A 252 -17.63 3.14 0.03
N TYR A 253 -18.84 3.53 -0.37
CA TYR A 253 -19.13 4.29 -1.60
C TYR A 253 -18.75 3.59 -2.90
N TRP A 254 -18.58 2.27 -2.90
CA TRP A 254 -18.22 1.53 -4.10
C TRP A 254 -19.28 1.69 -5.22
N PRO A 255 -18.90 1.84 -6.50
CA PRO A 255 -17.53 1.85 -7.06
C PRO A 255 -16.91 3.25 -7.18
N ASN A 256 -17.46 4.28 -6.52
CA ASN A 256 -17.11 5.67 -6.77
C ASN A 256 -15.64 5.97 -6.42
N GLY A 257 -14.93 6.59 -7.35
CA GLY A 257 -13.51 6.92 -7.22
C GLY A 257 -12.56 5.74 -7.42
N ARG A 258 -13.04 4.57 -7.86
CA ARG A 258 -12.21 3.38 -8.12
C ARG A 258 -12.01 3.18 -9.61
N GLY A 259 -10.89 2.55 -9.96
CA GLY A 259 -10.61 2.19 -11.33
C GLY A 259 -9.21 1.64 -11.52
N ILE A 260 -8.88 1.42 -12.78
CA ILE A 260 -7.62 0.84 -13.20
C ILE A 260 -7.04 1.64 -14.34
N PHE A 261 -5.76 1.98 -14.24
CA PHE A 261 -4.94 2.42 -15.36
C PHE A 261 -4.15 1.23 -15.88
N HIS A 262 -3.98 1.12 -17.20
CA HIS A 262 -2.92 0.32 -17.78
C HIS A 262 -2.37 0.94 -19.06
N ASN A 263 -1.09 0.68 -19.33
CA ASN A 263 -0.47 1.03 -20.61
C ASN A 263 -1.03 0.17 -21.76
N GLU A 264 -0.71 0.55 -23.00
CA GLU A 264 -1.21 -0.14 -24.21
C GLU A 264 -0.82 -1.62 -24.24
N LYS A 265 0.41 -1.94 -23.80
CA LYS A 265 0.93 -3.31 -23.74
C LYS A 265 0.44 -4.12 -22.53
N LYS A 266 -0.34 -3.51 -21.64
CA LYS A 266 -0.82 -4.09 -20.36
C LYS A 266 0.30 -4.66 -19.48
N THR A 267 1.47 -4.06 -19.57
CA THR A 267 2.64 -4.43 -18.77
C THR A 267 2.75 -3.55 -17.52
N PHE A 268 2.32 -2.28 -17.58
CA PHE A 268 2.28 -1.38 -16.43
C PHE A 268 0.84 -1.03 -16.07
N LEU A 269 0.46 -1.24 -14.82
CA LEU A 269 -0.90 -1.03 -14.32
C LEU A 269 -0.90 -0.27 -12.99
N VAL A 270 -1.95 0.50 -12.75
CA VAL A 270 -2.20 1.15 -11.45
C VAL A 270 -3.64 0.93 -11.04
N TRP A 271 -3.86 0.24 -9.92
CA TRP A 271 -5.19 0.22 -9.28
C TRP A 271 -5.34 1.46 -8.42
N VAL A 272 -6.50 2.09 -8.51
CA VAL A 272 -6.84 3.30 -7.75
C VAL A 272 -7.96 2.97 -6.77
N ASN A 273 -7.71 3.25 -5.49
CA ASN A 273 -8.67 3.18 -4.38
C ASN A 273 -9.30 1.81 -4.07
N GLU A 274 -8.53 0.74 -4.19
CA GLU A 274 -8.94 -0.59 -3.70
C GLU A 274 -8.55 -0.77 -2.23
N GLU A 275 -7.59 -1.62 -1.88
CA GLU A 275 -7.11 -1.81 -0.50
C GLU A 275 -6.22 -0.65 -0.06
N ASP A 276 -5.32 -0.23 -0.95
CA ASP A 276 -4.47 0.95 -0.79
C ASP A 276 -4.92 2.04 -1.78
N HIS A 277 -4.46 3.28 -1.59
CA HIS A 277 -4.80 4.37 -2.51
C HIS A 277 -4.33 4.05 -3.93
N LEU A 278 -3.11 3.50 -4.03
CA LEU A 278 -2.53 3.01 -5.28
C LEU A 278 -1.88 1.64 -5.08
N ARG A 279 -2.15 0.71 -6.00
CA ARG A 279 -1.29 -0.46 -6.25
C ARG A 279 -0.65 -0.28 -7.62
N ILE A 280 0.66 -0.02 -7.64
CA ILE A 280 1.44 0.20 -8.86
C ILE A 280 2.11 -1.12 -9.22
N ILE A 281 1.90 -1.58 -10.45
CA ILE A 281 2.18 -2.94 -10.89
C ILE A 281 2.97 -2.86 -12.19
N SER A 282 4.02 -3.67 -12.27
CA SER A 282 4.77 -3.94 -13.49
C SER A 282 4.82 -5.45 -13.69
N MET A 283 4.49 -5.93 -14.88
CA MET A 283 4.55 -7.35 -15.23
C MET A 283 4.82 -7.58 -16.71
N GLN A 284 5.27 -8.79 -17.05
CA GLN A 284 5.36 -9.32 -18.41
C GLN A 284 5.53 -10.85 -18.38
N ASN A 285 5.38 -11.52 -19.52
CA ASN A 285 5.76 -12.92 -19.69
C ASN A 285 7.28 -13.09 -19.62
N GLY A 286 7.75 -14.28 -19.22
CA GLY A 286 9.17 -14.60 -19.08
C GLY A 286 9.81 -14.12 -17.77
N GLY A 287 11.12 -14.30 -17.66
CA GLY A 287 11.91 -14.17 -16.43
C GLY A 287 12.74 -12.89 -16.29
N ASN A 288 12.56 -11.89 -17.16
CA ASN A 288 13.35 -10.66 -17.13
C ASN A 288 12.90 -9.71 -16.00
N VAL A 289 13.43 -9.96 -14.80
CA VAL A 289 13.12 -9.17 -13.60
C VAL A 289 13.63 -7.73 -13.71
N GLY A 290 14.76 -7.50 -14.38
CA GLY A 290 15.33 -6.17 -14.59
C GLY A 290 14.38 -5.25 -15.37
N GLU A 291 13.86 -5.69 -16.50
CA GLU A 291 12.88 -4.91 -17.27
C GLU A 291 11.62 -4.58 -16.46
N VAL A 292 11.09 -5.57 -15.74
CA VAL A 292 9.91 -5.38 -14.90
C VAL A 292 10.18 -4.36 -13.79
N LEU A 293 11.33 -4.44 -13.12
CA LEU A 293 11.70 -3.49 -12.07
C LEU A 293 11.93 -2.09 -12.64
N GLY A 294 12.71 -1.95 -13.71
CA GLY A 294 13.02 -0.66 -14.33
C GLY A 294 11.75 0.10 -14.73
N ARG A 295 10.79 -0.59 -15.34
CA ARG A 295 9.48 -0.03 -15.70
C ARG A 295 8.64 0.35 -14.48
N LEU A 296 8.68 -0.45 -13.40
CA LEU A 296 8.01 -0.10 -12.14
C LEU A 296 8.56 1.19 -11.55
N ILE A 297 9.90 1.33 -11.50
CA ILE A 297 10.58 2.50 -10.94
C ILE A 297 10.23 3.76 -11.73
N LYS A 298 10.26 3.66 -13.06
CA LYS A 298 9.88 4.75 -13.95
C LYS A 298 8.45 5.24 -13.69
N GLY A 299 7.50 4.31 -13.58
CA GLY A 299 6.11 4.62 -13.24
C GLY A 299 5.94 5.20 -11.84
N LEU A 300 6.66 4.67 -10.85
CA LEU A 300 6.68 5.18 -9.48
C LEU A 300 7.16 6.63 -9.42
N ASN A 301 8.30 6.93 -10.03
CA ASN A 301 8.90 8.26 -10.04
C ASN A 301 7.99 9.27 -10.74
N LEU A 302 7.32 8.87 -11.83
CA LEU A 302 6.35 9.71 -12.53
C LEU A 302 5.18 10.11 -11.63
N VAL A 303 4.57 9.14 -10.93
CA VAL A 303 3.44 9.41 -10.05
C VAL A 303 3.89 10.22 -8.83
N ALA A 304 5.01 9.83 -8.19
CA ALA A 304 5.53 10.49 -6.99
C ALA A 304 5.85 11.97 -7.21
N ALA A 305 6.33 12.34 -8.41
CA ALA A 305 6.63 13.73 -8.76
C ALA A 305 5.38 14.64 -8.72
N LYS A 306 4.17 14.09 -8.92
CA LYS A 306 2.91 14.84 -8.98
C LYS A 306 1.97 14.52 -7.81
N ALA A 307 2.20 13.42 -7.11
CA ALA A 307 1.41 12.93 -5.98
C ALA A 307 2.31 12.33 -4.89
N PRO A 308 2.75 13.15 -3.92
CA PRO A 308 3.61 12.68 -2.83
C PRO A 308 2.98 11.55 -2.03
N PHE A 309 3.80 10.59 -1.62
CA PHE A 309 3.38 9.43 -0.84
C PHE A 309 3.71 9.57 0.64
N ALA A 310 2.90 8.94 1.48
CA ALA A 310 3.07 8.93 2.93
C ALA A 310 4.13 7.90 3.35
N ARG A 311 5.23 8.38 3.97
CA ARG A 311 6.30 7.55 4.51
C ARG A 311 6.50 7.84 5.99
N HIS A 312 6.50 6.81 6.82
CA HIS A 312 6.84 6.86 8.23
C HIS A 312 8.33 6.53 8.43
N PRO A 313 9.06 7.22 9.32
CA PRO A 313 10.49 6.94 9.57
C PRO A 313 10.75 5.48 9.97
N ARG A 314 9.95 4.96 10.91
CA ARG A 314 10.02 3.57 11.37
C ARG A 314 9.43 2.54 10.39
N LEU A 315 8.24 2.78 9.86
CA LEU A 315 7.44 1.76 9.15
C LEU A 315 7.57 1.83 7.62
N GLY A 316 8.35 2.77 7.08
CA GLY A 316 8.48 2.94 5.64
C GLY A 316 7.23 3.51 5.00
N TRP A 317 6.94 3.09 3.77
CA TRP A 317 5.72 3.47 3.09
C TRP A 317 4.51 2.93 3.85
N LEU A 318 3.58 3.84 4.15
CA LEU A 318 2.37 3.50 4.87
C LEU A 318 1.35 2.87 3.94
N THR A 319 0.68 1.83 4.44
CA THR A 319 -0.37 1.06 3.77
C THR A 319 -1.48 0.72 4.75
N PHE A 320 -2.64 0.36 4.21
CA PHE A 320 -3.85 0.10 5.00
C PHE A 320 -3.68 -1.15 5.90
N CYS A 321 -3.08 -2.20 5.36
CA CYS A 321 -2.78 -3.44 6.08
C CYS A 321 -1.32 -3.47 6.58
N PRO A 322 -1.06 -3.86 7.85
CA PRO A 322 0.32 -3.92 8.38
C PRO A 322 1.24 -4.87 7.62
N THR A 323 0.68 -5.84 6.91
CA THR A 323 1.43 -6.81 6.10
C THR A 323 2.13 -6.18 4.89
N ASN A 324 1.63 -5.03 4.43
CA ASN A 324 2.12 -4.32 3.26
C ASN A 324 2.99 -3.11 3.61
N LEU A 325 3.41 -2.94 4.87
CA LEU A 325 4.31 -1.84 5.29
C LEU A 325 5.72 -1.98 4.70
N GLY A 326 6.54 -0.95 4.92
CA GLY A 326 7.96 -0.96 4.59
C GLY A 326 8.23 -0.55 3.15
N THR A 327 8.76 -1.50 2.38
CA THR A 327 8.94 -1.40 0.92
C THR A 327 7.61 -1.41 0.18
N THR A 328 6.62 -2.12 0.75
CA THR A 328 5.37 -2.56 0.13
C THR A 328 5.56 -3.45 -1.11
N VAL A 329 6.81 -3.84 -1.41
CA VAL A 329 7.18 -4.57 -2.61
C VAL A 329 6.84 -6.04 -2.47
N ARG A 330 6.08 -6.53 -3.46
CA ARG A 330 5.95 -7.95 -3.75
C ARG A 330 6.45 -8.18 -5.17
N ALA A 331 7.65 -8.71 -5.28
CA ALA A 331 8.19 -9.30 -6.50
C ALA A 331 7.81 -10.78 -6.53
N SER A 332 7.34 -11.25 -7.67
CA SER A 332 6.82 -12.61 -7.86
C SER A 332 7.07 -13.12 -9.26
N VAL A 333 7.18 -14.44 -9.39
CA VAL A 333 7.12 -15.17 -10.66
C VAL A 333 6.02 -16.21 -10.63
N HIS A 334 5.36 -16.41 -11.76
CA HIS A 334 4.66 -17.67 -12.03
C HIS A 334 5.66 -18.64 -12.64
N ILE A 335 5.90 -19.77 -11.98
CA ILE A 335 6.98 -20.71 -12.34
C ILE A 335 6.53 -22.17 -12.25
N LYS A 336 7.04 -22.98 -13.19
CA LYS A 336 6.88 -24.45 -13.23
C LYS A 336 8.15 -25.10 -12.72
N LEU A 337 8.00 -25.93 -11.70
CA LEU A 337 9.11 -26.59 -10.99
C LEU A 337 8.76 -28.04 -10.63
N PRO A 338 8.37 -28.89 -11.62
CA PRO A 338 7.71 -30.17 -11.37
C PRO A 338 8.51 -31.14 -10.49
N LYS A 339 9.83 -31.10 -10.51
CA LYS A 339 10.66 -32.02 -9.72
C LYS A 339 10.82 -31.54 -8.28
N ILE A 340 11.25 -30.30 -8.06
CA ILE A 340 11.51 -29.78 -6.72
C ILE A 340 10.21 -29.53 -5.95
N SER A 341 9.12 -29.17 -6.64
CA SER A 341 7.82 -28.97 -5.99
C SER A 341 7.16 -30.28 -5.54
N ALA A 342 7.59 -31.42 -6.07
CA ALA A 342 7.12 -32.75 -5.65
C ALA A 342 7.78 -33.25 -4.36
N LYS A 343 8.82 -32.58 -3.85
CA LYS A 343 9.47 -32.96 -2.59
C LYS A 343 8.66 -32.49 -1.38
N ASP A 344 8.62 -33.33 -0.35
CA ASP A 344 7.90 -33.03 0.91
C ASP A 344 8.42 -31.76 1.61
N ASP A 345 9.70 -31.43 1.42
CA ASP A 345 10.37 -30.28 2.03
C ASP A 345 10.33 -29.01 1.17
N PHE A 346 9.64 -28.99 0.01
CA PHE A 346 9.59 -27.83 -0.89
C PHE A 346 9.18 -26.52 -0.20
N LYS A 347 8.16 -26.58 0.65
CA LYS A 347 7.70 -25.41 1.43
C LYS A 347 8.78 -24.92 2.39
N LYS A 348 9.53 -25.84 3.01
CA LYS A 348 10.64 -25.50 3.90
C LYS A 348 11.79 -24.87 3.12
N ILE A 349 12.18 -25.45 1.98
CA ILE A 349 13.21 -24.90 1.07
C ILE A 349 12.88 -23.43 0.73
N CYS A 350 11.65 -23.16 0.27
CA CYS A 350 11.21 -21.80 -0.04
C CYS A 350 11.24 -20.89 1.20
N SER A 351 10.75 -21.36 2.35
CA SER A 351 10.72 -20.59 3.59
C SER A 351 12.13 -20.23 4.10
N ASP A 352 13.09 -21.14 4.01
CA ASP A 352 14.48 -20.91 4.41
C ASP A 352 15.15 -19.84 3.53
N MET A 353 14.77 -19.76 2.25
CA MET A 353 15.11 -18.67 1.33
C MET A 353 14.23 -17.42 1.49
N LYS A 354 13.35 -17.40 2.50
CA LYS A 354 12.41 -16.31 2.81
C LYS A 354 11.45 -15.99 1.65
N LEU A 355 11.10 -17.01 0.87
CA LEU A 355 10.10 -16.96 -0.17
C LEU A 355 8.72 -17.39 0.37
N GLN A 356 7.67 -16.86 -0.24
CA GLN A 356 6.29 -17.28 -0.02
C GLN A 356 5.74 -17.90 -1.30
N ILE A 357 5.12 -19.07 -1.15
CA ILE A 357 4.40 -19.80 -2.21
C ILE A 357 2.90 -19.49 -2.12
N ARG A 358 2.26 -19.20 -3.25
CA ARG A 358 0.81 -19.07 -3.42
C ARG A 358 0.36 -19.83 -4.69
N GLY A 359 -0.95 -20.09 -4.82
CA GLY A 359 -1.53 -20.51 -6.09
C GLY A 359 -1.64 -19.37 -7.10
N ILE A 360 -2.00 -19.71 -8.34
CA ILE A 360 -1.94 -18.78 -9.48
C ILE A 360 -2.99 -17.65 -9.47
N HIS A 361 -4.02 -17.74 -8.63
CA HIS A 361 -5.04 -16.69 -8.48
C HIS A 361 -4.81 -15.81 -7.25
N GLY A 362 -3.60 -15.86 -6.66
CA GLY A 362 -3.20 -15.06 -5.51
C GLY A 362 -3.40 -15.76 -4.17
N GLU A 363 -3.63 -14.95 -3.12
CA GLU A 363 -3.76 -15.44 -1.75
C GLU A 363 -4.95 -16.41 -1.63
N HIS A 364 -4.73 -17.52 -0.92
CA HIS A 364 -5.72 -18.59 -0.69
C HIS A 364 -6.19 -19.36 -1.94
N SER A 365 -5.43 -19.32 -3.04
CA SER A 365 -5.72 -20.17 -4.22
C SER A 365 -4.79 -21.38 -4.31
N GLU A 366 -5.29 -22.46 -4.92
CA GLU A 366 -4.50 -23.65 -5.23
C GLU A 366 -3.63 -23.45 -6.48
N SER A 367 -2.50 -24.16 -6.56
CA SER A 367 -1.72 -24.26 -7.79
C SER A 367 -2.53 -25.03 -8.83
N LYS A 368 -2.72 -24.46 -10.01
CA LYS A 368 -3.24 -25.20 -11.18
C LYS A 368 -2.06 -25.56 -12.08
N GLU A 369 -2.09 -26.76 -12.65
CA GLU A 369 -1.14 -27.21 -13.68
C GLU A 369 0.35 -27.18 -13.25
N GLY A 370 0.63 -27.34 -11.95
CA GLY A 370 2.01 -27.31 -11.43
C GLY A 370 2.68 -25.92 -11.50
N ILE A 371 1.90 -24.85 -11.66
CA ILE A 371 2.38 -23.47 -11.63
C ILE A 371 2.21 -22.88 -10.24
N TYR A 372 3.27 -22.27 -9.72
CA TYR A 372 3.30 -21.61 -8.41
C TYR A 372 3.57 -20.11 -8.56
N ASP A 373 2.91 -19.28 -7.74
CA ASP A 373 3.33 -17.90 -7.48
C ASP A 373 4.37 -17.91 -6.36
N ILE A 374 5.63 -17.67 -6.71
CA ILE A 374 6.76 -17.61 -5.77
C ILE A 374 7.26 -16.18 -5.67
N SER A 375 7.51 -15.70 -4.45
CA SER A 375 7.72 -14.28 -4.18
C SER A 375 8.53 -14.02 -2.90
N ASN A 376 9.05 -12.81 -2.74
CA ASN A 376 9.62 -12.39 -1.45
C ASN A 376 8.54 -12.32 -0.36
N LYS A 377 8.80 -12.95 0.79
CA LYS A 377 7.93 -12.89 1.98
C LYS A 377 8.08 -11.55 2.72
N GLN A 378 9.33 -11.10 2.92
CA GLN A 378 9.62 -9.90 3.71
C GLN A 378 9.31 -8.62 2.94
N ARG A 379 8.71 -7.64 3.63
CA ARG A 379 8.47 -6.30 3.08
C ARG A 379 9.01 -5.17 3.96
N LEU A 380 9.33 -5.46 5.21
CA LEU A 380 9.79 -4.51 6.23
C LEU A 380 11.18 -4.92 6.75
N GLY A 381 12.02 -3.94 7.10
CA GLY A 381 13.40 -4.15 7.56
C GLY A 381 14.46 -4.31 6.46
N LEU A 382 14.11 -4.05 5.20
CA LEU A 382 14.98 -4.15 4.02
C LEU A 382 14.60 -3.09 2.98
N THR A 383 15.50 -2.75 2.06
CA THR A 383 15.21 -1.83 0.95
C THR A 383 14.34 -2.49 -0.11
N GLU A 384 13.73 -1.68 -0.99
CA GLU A 384 12.94 -2.19 -2.11
C GLU A 384 13.77 -3.07 -3.04
N TYR A 385 15.00 -2.67 -3.34
CA TYR A 385 15.93 -3.49 -4.13
C TYR A 385 16.28 -4.81 -3.45
N GLN A 386 16.56 -4.79 -2.14
CA GLN A 386 16.82 -6.02 -1.37
C GLN A 386 15.62 -6.98 -1.39
N ALA A 387 14.38 -6.46 -1.35
CA ALA A 387 13.18 -7.27 -1.46
C ALA A 387 13.05 -7.94 -2.85
N VAL A 388 13.37 -7.22 -3.93
CA VAL A 388 13.40 -7.80 -5.29
C VAL A 388 14.53 -8.82 -5.42
N ARG A 389 15.74 -8.50 -4.91
CA ARG A 389 16.90 -9.40 -4.92
C ARG A 389 16.64 -10.70 -4.18
N GLN A 390 15.98 -10.64 -3.03
CA GLN A 390 15.59 -11.84 -2.29
C GLN A 390 14.72 -12.78 -3.13
N MET A 391 13.73 -12.24 -3.86
CA MET A 391 12.93 -13.04 -4.80
C MET A 391 13.81 -13.59 -5.92
N TYR A 392 14.61 -12.73 -6.56
CA TYR A 392 15.47 -13.07 -7.69
C TYR A 392 16.45 -14.20 -7.38
N ASP A 393 17.25 -14.04 -6.32
CA ASP A 393 18.27 -15.01 -5.92
C ASP A 393 17.63 -16.33 -5.47
N GLY A 394 16.47 -16.27 -4.80
CA GLY A 394 15.71 -17.45 -4.41
C GLY A 394 15.13 -18.23 -5.60
N VAL A 395 14.54 -17.54 -6.58
CA VAL A 395 14.02 -18.16 -7.81
C VAL A 395 15.16 -18.76 -8.64
N LYS A 396 16.28 -18.04 -8.77
CA LYS A 396 17.49 -18.57 -9.41
C LYS A 396 17.90 -19.89 -8.77
N LYS A 397 17.93 -19.94 -7.43
CA LYS A 397 18.30 -21.16 -6.70
C LYS A 397 17.30 -22.30 -6.93
N LEU A 398 16.01 -22.00 -6.96
CA LEU A 398 14.98 -23.01 -7.26
C LEU A 398 15.14 -23.61 -8.66
N ILE A 399 15.48 -22.80 -9.66
CA ILE A 399 15.74 -23.29 -11.02
C ILE A 399 16.99 -24.20 -11.05
N GLU A 400 18.06 -23.84 -10.31
CA GLU A 400 19.23 -24.71 -10.17
C GLU A 400 18.87 -26.06 -9.54
N LEU A 401 18.06 -26.05 -8.49
CA LEU A 401 17.60 -27.25 -7.80
C LEU A 401 16.69 -28.11 -8.67
N GLU A 402 15.81 -27.49 -9.47
CA GLU A 402 14.94 -28.18 -10.43
C GLU A 402 15.76 -28.89 -11.52
N LYS A 403 16.79 -28.22 -12.06
CA LYS A 403 17.70 -28.81 -13.05
C LYS A 403 18.51 -29.97 -12.50
N ALA A 404 18.88 -29.91 -11.22
CA ALA A 404 19.68 -30.93 -10.54
C ALA A 404 18.84 -32.08 -9.95
N ALA A 405 17.54 -31.89 -9.78
CA ALA A 405 16.65 -32.94 -9.29
C ALA A 405 16.55 -34.05 -10.34
N ALA A 406 16.68 -35.31 -9.87
CA ALA A 406 16.55 -36.52 -10.69
C ALA A 406 15.13 -36.64 -11.24
#